data_AF-A0A973M733-F1
#
_entry.id   AF-A0A973M733-F1
#
_cell.length_a   1.000
_cell.length_b   1.000
_cell.length_c   1.000
_cell.angle_alpha   90.00
_cell.angle_beta   90.00
_cell.angle_gamma   90.00
#
_symmetry.space_group_name_H-M   'P 1'
#
loop_
_entity.id
_entity.type
_entity.pdbx_description
1 polymer ?
#
loop_
_entity_poly.entity_id
_entity_poly.type
_entity_poly.pdbx_seq_one_letter_code
_entity_poly.pdbx_strand_id
1 'polypeptide(L)'
;LGRRPITAFFRVTLRLAAPAAAGGAALVFLAVVNELTATLLLSPTGTFTLATEFWSLSSGIDYAGAAPYALLMIVLSAPMTYLLFQQSKKAAGQ
;
A
#
# COMPACT_ATOMS: atom_id res chain seq x y z
N LEU A 1 18.40 -31.13 -11.29
CA LEU A 1 17.08 -31.80 -11.34
C LEU A 1 16.38 -31.73 -12.71
N GLY A 2 17.06 -31.34 -13.81
CA GLY A 2 16.48 -31.41 -15.17
C GLY A 2 15.31 -30.45 -15.49
N ARG A 3 14.92 -29.55 -14.58
CA ARG A 3 13.85 -28.58 -14.83
C ARG A 3 14.38 -27.26 -15.38
N ARG A 4 13.59 -26.61 -16.24
CA ARG A 4 13.89 -25.28 -16.78
C ARG A 4 14.00 -24.24 -15.65
N PRO A 5 14.95 -23.30 -15.70
CA PRO A 5 15.18 -22.31 -14.63
C PRO A 5 13.93 -21.53 -14.24
N ILE A 6 13.13 -21.10 -15.21
CA ILE A 6 11.89 -20.36 -14.96
C ILE A 6 10.88 -21.18 -14.15
N THR A 7 10.77 -22.48 -14.43
CA THR A 7 9.88 -23.39 -13.69
C THR A 7 10.37 -23.60 -12.26
N ALA A 8 11.68 -23.68 -12.06
CA ALA A 8 12.27 -23.79 -10.73
C ALA A 8 12.05 -22.51 -9.91
N PHE A 9 12.24 -21.33 -10.52
CA PHE A 9 11.99 -20.04 -9.90
C PHE A 9 10.54 -19.94 -9.39
N PHE A 10 9.54 -20.13 -10.25
CA PHE A 10 8.13 -19.99 -9.84
C PHE A 10 7.68 -21.03 -8.81
N ARG A 11 8.16 -22.27 -8.91
CA ARG A 11 7.71 -23.35 -8.00
C ARG A 11 8.42 -23.40 -6.66
N VAL A 12 9.66 -22.94 -6.59
CA VAL A 12 10.50 -23.05 -5.39
C VAL A 12 10.82 -21.66 -4.86
N THR A 13 11.63 -20.89 -5.59
CA THR A 13 12.12 -19.60 -5.13
C THR A 13 11.00 -18.63 -4.81
N LEU A 14 10.08 -18.40 -5.76
CA LEU A 14 8.96 -17.50 -5.57
C LEU A 14 8.02 -17.99 -4.46
N ARG A 15 7.74 -19.30 -4.39
CA ARG A 15 6.87 -19.85 -3.35
C ARG A 15 7.45 -19.68 -1.94
N LEU A 16 8.76 -19.85 -1.79
CA LEU A 16 9.45 -19.66 -0.51
C LEU A 16 9.57 -18.16 -0.16
N ALA A 17 9.78 -17.29 -1.16
CA ALA A 17 9.88 -15.84 -0.96
C ALA A 17 8.52 -15.13 -0.85
N ALA A 18 7.44 -15.74 -1.35
CA ALA A 18 6.10 -15.16 -1.42
C ALA A 18 5.59 -14.53 -0.11
N PRO A 19 5.68 -15.17 1.07
CA PRO A 19 5.22 -14.54 2.30
C PRO A 19 6.00 -13.27 2.65
N ALA A 20 7.32 -13.27 2.47
CA ALA A 20 8.15 -12.08 2.71
C ALA A 20 7.88 -10.99 1.67
N ALA A 21 7.76 -11.36 0.39
CA ALA A 21 7.43 -10.44 -0.69
C ALA A 21 6.04 -9.81 -0.50
N ALA A 22 5.06 -10.57 -0.01
CA ALA A 22 3.73 -10.06 0.29
C ALA A 22 3.76 -9.00 1.41
N GLY A 23 4.57 -9.20 2.47
CA GLY A 23 4.78 -8.20 3.50
C GLY A 23 5.42 -6.91 2.95
N GLY A 24 6.47 -7.05 2.13
CA GLY A 24 7.08 -5.90 1.45
C GLY A 24 6.12 -5.15 0.53
N ALA A 25 5.35 -5.89 -0.28
CA ALA A 25 4.35 -5.30 -1.16
C ALA A 25 3.25 -4.55 -0.40
N ALA A 26 2.80 -5.09 0.74
CA ALA A 26 1.82 -4.43 1.59
C ALA A 26 2.35 -3.11 2.16
N LEU A 27 3.62 -3.07 2.62
CA LEU A 27 4.25 -1.83 3.10
C LEU A 27 4.39 -0.77 2.00
N VAL A 28 4.84 -1.18 0.81
CA VAL A 28 4.94 -0.27 -0.35
C VAL A 28 3.56 0.27 -0.75
N PHE A 29 2.54 -0.58 -0.75
CA PHE A 29 1.17 -0.17 -1.05
C PHE A 29 0.67 0.90 -0.07
N LEU A 30 0.85 0.67 1.24
CA LEU A 30 0.46 1.63 2.27
C LEU A 30 1.19 2.97 2.12
N ALA A 31 2.48 2.94 1.78
CA ALA A 31 3.24 4.15 1.51
C ALA A 31 2.67 4.91 0.30
N VAL A 32 2.43 4.23 -0.82
CA VAL A 32 1.96 4.86 -2.06
C VAL A 32 0.53 5.40 -1.94
N VAL A 33 -0.38 4.72 -1.25
CA VAL A 33 -1.78 5.19 -1.07
C VAL A 33 -1.83 6.53 -0.34
N ASN A 34 -0.88 6.79 0.55
CA ASN A 34 -0.82 8.00 1.36
C ASN A 34 0.25 8.99 0.86
N GLU A 35 0.85 8.72 -0.30
CA GLU A 35 1.99 9.50 -0.77
C GLU A 35 1.53 10.84 -1.35
N LEU A 36 1.77 11.91 -0.59
CA LEU A 36 1.43 13.27 -0.98
C LEU A 36 2.55 13.93 -1.78
N THR A 37 3.80 13.84 -1.31
CA THR A 37 4.92 14.64 -1.82
C THR A 37 5.20 14.36 -3.29
N ALA A 38 5.26 13.08 -3.67
CA ALA A 38 5.47 12.72 -5.07
C ALA A 38 4.34 13.23 -5.97
N THR A 39 3.09 13.18 -5.51
CA THR A 39 1.95 13.69 -6.28
C THR A 39 1.98 15.21 -6.42
N LEU A 40 2.36 15.95 -5.39
CA LEU A 40 2.50 17.42 -5.50
C LEU A 40 3.62 17.84 -6.46
N LEU A 41 4.70 17.07 -6.53
CA LEU A 41 5.87 17.41 -7.36
C LEU A 41 5.75 16.95 -8.81
N LEU A 42 5.08 15.81 -9.07
CA LEU A 42 5.07 15.16 -10.39
C LEU A 42 3.68 15.07 -11.03
N SER A 43 2.59 15.40 -10.33
CA SER A 43 1.24 15.28 -10.89
C SER A 43 1.05 16.25 -12.07
N PRO A 44 0.58 15.77 -13.25
CA PRO A 44 0.20 16.64 -14.34
C PRO A 44 -0.93 17.59 -13.94
N THR A 45 -0.98 18.78 -14.54
CA THR A 45 -2.04 19.75 -14.30
C THR A 45 -3.42 19.12 -14.51
N GLY A 46 -4.32 19.31 -13.54
CA GLY A 46 -5.69 18.74 -13.57
C GLY A 46 -5.80 17.31 -13.03
N THR A 47 -4.70 16.72 -12.54
CA THR A 47 -4.74 15.42 -11.86
C THR A 47 -4.82 15.61 -10.34
N PHE A 48 -5.90 15.10 -9.75
CA PHE A 48 -6.16 15.13 -8.32
C PHE A 48 -6.14 13.72 -7.75
N THR A 49 -5.46 13.53 -6.61
CA THR A 49 -5.40 12.26 -5.89
C THR A 49 -6.15 12.36 -4.56
N LEU A 50 -6.47 11.21 -3.96
CA LEU A 50 -7.09 11.17 -2.64
C LEU A 50 -6.26 11.92 -1.58
N ALA A 51 -4.93 11.78 -1.64
CA ALA A 51 -4.01 12.45 -0.73
C ALA A 51 -4.01 13.97 -0.94
N THR A 52 -4.01 14.44 -2.19
CA THR A 52 -4.00 15.89 -2.48
C THR A 52 -5.33 16.56 -2.12
N GLU A 53 -6.47 15.91 -2.38
CA GLU A 53 -7.80 16.43 -2.02
C GLU A 53 -7.99 16.48 -0.50
N PHE A 54 -7.64 15.39 0.20
CA PHE A 54 -7.64 15.37 1.66
C PHE A 54 -6.78 16.49 2.24
N TRP A 55 -5.54 16.62 1.75
CA TRP A 55 -4.61 17.64 2.22
C TRP A 55 -5.10 19.07 1.92
N SER A 56 -5.64 19.31 0.73
CA SER A 56 -6.13 20.64 0.33
C SER A 56 -7.30 21.11 1.19
N LEU A 57 -8.32 20.26 1.37
CA LEU A 57 -9.52 20.60 2.16
C LEU A 57 -9.19 20.73 3.66
N SER A 58 -8.38 19.82 4.19
CA SER A 58 -7.96 19.89 5.60
C SER A 58 -7.08 21.11 5.89
N SER A 59 -6.21 21.52 4.95
CA SER A 59 -5.42 22.75 5.06
C SER A 59 -6.30 24.01 4.98
N GLY A 60 -7.43 23.92 4.27
CA GLY A 60 -8.48 24.96 4.23
C GLY A 60 -9.45 24.95 5.41
N ILE A 61 -9.22 24.11 6.44
CA ILE A 61 -10.09 23.93 7.62
C ILE A 61 -11.47 23.31 7.27
N ASP A 62 -11.67 22.85 6.04
CA ASP A 62 -12.87 22.09 5.65
C ASP A 62 -12.70 20.60 5.96
N TYR A 63 -12.80 20.27 7.26
CA TYR A 63 -12.69 18.88 7.71
C TYR A 63 -13.87 18.02 7.28
N ALA A 64 -15.06 18.61 7.11
CA ALA A 64 -16.24 17.89 6.67
C ALA A 64 -16.09 17.44 5.21
N GLY A 65 -15.59 18.32 4.34
CA GLY A 65 -15.22 17.99 2.96
C GLY A 65 -14.05 17.02 2.85
N ALA A 66 -13.07 17.09 3.76
CA ALA A 66 -11.91 16.20 3.76
C ALA A 66 -12.22 14.76 4.23
N ALA A 67 -13.24 14.58 5.08
CA ALA A 67 -13.61 13.30 5.69
C ALA A 67 -13.83 12.13 4.70
N PRO A 68 -14.58 12.27 3.59
CA PRO A 68 -14.76 11.17 2.64
C PRO A 68 -13.45 10.70 2.01
N TYR A 69 -12.52 11.61 1.70
CA TYR A 69 -11.21 11.25 1.16
C TYR A 69 -10.37 10.46 2.17
N ALA A 70 -10.34 10.92 3.43
CA ALA A 70 -9.68 10.20 4.51
C ALA A 70 -10.28 8.80 4.71
N LEU A 71 -11.61 8.68 4.66
CA LEU A 71 -12.30 7.39 4.80
C LEU A 71 -11.92 6.42 3.67
N LEU A 72 -11.85 6.88 2.43
CA LEU A 72 -11.40 6.07 1.30
C LEU A 72 -9.95 5.62 1.48
N MET A 73 -9.06 6.51 1.92
CA MET A 73 -7.65 6.15 2.20
C MET A 73 -7.54 5.09 3.30
N ILE A 74 -8.36 5.18 4.36
CA ILE A 74 -8.43 4.16 5.42
C ILE A 74 -8.94 2.83 4.87
N VAL A 75 -10.03 2.83 4.10
CA VAL A 75 -10.62 1.61 3.53
C VAL A 75 -9.65 0.92 2.58
N LEU A 76 -8.89 1.67 1.77
CA LEU A 76 -7.85 1.13 0.90
C LEU A 76 -6.68 0.56 1.70
N SER A 77 -6.30 1.20 2.80
CA SER A 77 -5.17 0.78 3.65
C SER A 77 -5.51 -0.43 4.53
N ALA A 78 -6.76 -0.55 4.97
CA ALA A 78 -7.18 -1.53 5.98
C ALA A 78 -6.84 -2.99 5.63
N PRO A 79 -7.05 -3.49 4.39
CA PRO A 79 -6.70 -4.86 4.04
C PRO A 79 -5.20 -5.16 4.17
N MET A 80 -4.34 -4.23 3.72
CA MET A 80 -2.89 -4.41 3.78
C MET A 80 -2.37 -4.33 5.20
N THR A 81 -2.90 -3.39 6.00
CA THR A 81 -2.60 -3.30 7.42
C THR A 81 -3.03 -4.57 8.16
N TYR A 82 -4.21 -5.12 7.85
CA TYR A 82 -4.66 -6.38 8.43
C TYR A 82 -3.78 -7.57 8.03
N LEU A 83 -3.37 -7.65 6.76
CA LEU A 83 -2.44 -8.69 6.29
C LEU A 83 -1.10 -8.60 7.02
N LEU A 84 -0.54 -7.40 7.18
CA LEU A 84 0.69 -7.16 7.93
C LEU A 84 0.54 -7.51 9.40
N PHE A 85 -0.60 -7.18 10.01
CA PHE A 85 -0.91 -7.55 11.39
C PHE A 85 -0.97 -9.07 11.59
N GLN A 86 -1.58 -9.79 10.64
CA GLN A 86 -1.61 -11.26 10.69
C GLN A 86 -0.21 -11.86 10.50
N GLN A 87 0.62 -11.27 9.63
CA GLN A 87 2.01 -11.71 9.43
C GLN A 87 2.87 -11.43 10.66
N SER A 88 2.69 -10.28 11.32
CA SER A 88 3.44 -9.92 12.52
C SER A 88 3.12 -10.86 13.68
N LYS A 89 1.85 -11.23 13.88
CA LYS A 89 1.44 -12.24 14.87
C LYS A 89 2.11 -13.59 14.63
N LYS A 90 2.06 -14.08 13.38
CA LYS A 90 2.73 -15.34 13.00
C LYS A 90 4.24 -15.30 13.24
N ALA A 91 4.89 -14.18 12.97
CA ALA A 91 6.32 -14.00 13.23
C ALA A 91 6.65 -13.91 14.73
N ALA A 92 5.74 -13.35 15.53
CA ALA A 92 5.86 -13.25 16.98
C ALA A 92 5.54 -14.55 17.74
N GLY A 93 5.14 -15.62 17.03
CA GLY A 93 4.87 -16.94 17.63
C GLY A 93 3.53 -17.04 18.38
N GLN A 94 2.60 -16.11 18.14
CA GLN A 94 1.23 -16.10 18.68
C GLN A 94 0.22 -16.51 17.62
#